data_AF-A0A962NB24-F1
#
_entry.id   AF-A0A962NB24-F1
#
_cell.length_a   1.000
_cell.length_b   1.000
_cell.length_c   1.000
_cell.angle_alpha   90.00
_cell.angle_beta   90.00
_cell.angle_gamma   90.00
#
_symmetry.space_group_name_H-M   'P 1'
#
loop_
_entity.id
_entity.type
_entity.pdbx_description
1 polymer ?
#
loop_
_entity_poly.entity_id
_entity_poly.type
_entity_poly.pdbx_seq_one_letter_code
_entity_poly.pdbx_strand_id
1 'polypeptide(L)'
;MAIRLVIAVTDSDWFEQLRKHPDLDEVNFWAPSGLNFRALSPGELFLFKLHAPRNVIVGGGIFAHASVLPWSLAWQAFGRANGATSAEEMRRRIIRYRRSDATDRSEFDIGCRILTQPFFFDERDWIPVPKTWSPNIVSLKTYDTSTDEGKALWDAISQRMNWASSTSIAEAERFGRPQLIRPRLGQGAFRVTVTEAYQRRCAVSGERTLPALDAAHIKPYGEGGEHDQSNGLLLRKDIHSLFDAGYVTVTPEMRFEVSRRIREEFENGKHYYALQGQRIALPRDAAMRPSADALAWHNENCYRG
;
A
#
# COMPACT_ATOMS: atom_id res chain seq x y z
N MET A 1 -5.42 -25.93 -4.03
CA MET A 1 -4.33 -25.31 -3.25
C MET A 1 -4.88 -24.94 -1.89
N ALA A 2 -4.10 -25.13 -0.83
CA ALA A 2 -4.44 -24.61 0.49
C ALA A 2 -4.23 -23.09 0.50
N ILE A 3 -5.21 -22.34 1.00
CA ILE A 3 -5.12 -20.89 1.20
C ILE A 3 -4.92 -20.63 2.67
N ARG A 4 -4.00 -19.73 3.03
CA ARG A 4 -3.86 -19.28 4.40
C ARG A 4 -4.79 -18.11 4.68
N LEU A 5 -5.33 -18.10 5.88
CA LEU A 5 -6.04 -16.97 6.45
C LEU A 5 -5.26 -16.47 7.66
N VAL A 6 -5.26 -15.16 7.89
CA VAL A 6 -4.84 -14.59 9.17
C VAL A 6 -6.02 -13.92 9.83
N ILE A 7 -6.23 -14.19 11.11
CA ILE A 7 -7.06 -13.36 11.98
C ILE A 7 -6.12 -12.49 12.80
N ALA A 8 -6.24 -11.17 12.66
CA ALA A 8 -5.44 -10.19 13.38
C ALA A 8 -6.31 -9.33 14.29
N VAL A 9 -5.80 -9.06 15.48
CA VAL A 9 -6.46 -8.26 16.50
C VAL A 9 -6.28 -6.77 16.18
N THR A 10 -7.38 -6.03 16.15
CA THR A 10 -7.41 -4.58 15.95
C THR A 10 -8.19 -3.88 17.04
N ASP A 11 -7.94 -2.59 17.22
CA ASP A 11 -8.70 -1.75 18.12
C ASP A 11 -10.00 -1.26 17.49
N SER A 12 -10.99 -0.99 18.35
CA SER A 12 -12.31 -0.54 17.91
C SER A 12 -12.24 0.80 17.21
N ASP A 13 -11.36 1.71 17.62
CA ASP A 13 -11.25 3.02 17.00
C ASP A 13 -10.77 2.91 15.54
N TRP A 14 -9.80 2.05 15.24
CA TRP A 14 -9.33 1.77 13.88
C TRP A 14 -10.47 1.23 13.01
N PHE A 15 -11.21 0.24 13.51
CA PHE A 15 -12.33 -0.37 12.80
C PHE A 15 -13.48 0.62 12.55
N GLU A 16 -13.91 1.35 13.58
CA GLU A 16 -15.03 2.29 13.50
C GLU A 16 -14.73 3.48 12.59
N GLN A 17 -13.45 3.88 12.45
CA GLN A 17 -13.07 4.91 11.50
C GLN A 17 -13.14 4.39 10.05
N LEU A 18 -12.61 3.20 9.78
CA LEU A 18 -12.55 2.68 8.42
C LEU A 18 -13.91 2.23 7.88
N ARG A 19 -14.76 1.61 8.72
CA ARG A 19 -16.11 1.17 8.27
C ARG A 19 -17.02 2.31 7.83
N LYS A 20 -16.72 3.56 8.22
CA LYS A 20 -17.44 4.77 7.77
C LYS A 20 -17.07 5.19 6.35
N HIS A 21 -16.04 4.58 5.77
CA HIS A 21 -15.53 4.88 4.45
C HIS A 21 -15.54 3.58 3.61
N PRO A 22 -16.72 3.13 3.16
CA PRO A 22 -16.83 1.90 2.37
C PRO A 22 -16.13 2.00 1.00
N ASP A 23 -15.89 3.22 0.52
CA ASP A 23 -15.25 3.50 -0.79
C ASP A 23 -13.71 3.37 -0.75
N LEU A 24 -13.13 2.87 0.34
CA LEU A 24 -11.68 2.66 0.42
C LEU A 24 -11.26 1.45 -0.43
N ASP A 25 -10.43 1.69 -1.44
CA ASP A 25 -9.85 0.61 -2.25
C ASP A 25 -8.74 -0.16 -1.51
N GLU A 26 -8.13 0.47 -0.51
CA GLU A 26 -7.02 -0.07 0.28
C GLU A 26 -7.03 0.43 1.73
N VAL A 27 -6.43 -0.35 2.62
CA VAL A 27 -6.18 0.02 4.02
C VAL A 27 -4.80 -0.42 4.49
N ASN A 28 -4.25 0.30 5.45
CA ASN A 28 -3.03 -0.09 6.14
C ASN A 28 -3.35 -0.60 7.55
N PHE A 29 -3.21 -1.91 7.73
CA PHE A 29 -3.25 -2.55 9.04
C PHE A 29 -1.87 -2.47 9.70
N TRP A 30 -1.60 -1.36 10.37
CA TRP A 30 -0.30 -1.10 10.97
C TRP A 30 -0.14 -1.77 12.34
N ALA A 31 1.12 -2.06 12.72
CA ALA A 31 1.52 -2.44 14.07
C ALA A 31 2.51 -1.42 14.61
N PRO A 32 2.47 -1.12 15.92
CA PRO A 32 3.33 -0.11 16.54
C PRO A 32 4.82 -0.48 16.50
N SER A 33 5.16 -1.76 16.27
CA SER A 33 6.53 -2.23 16.10
C SER A 33 6.92 -2.34 14.61
N GLY A 34 8.17 -2.01 14.30
CA GLY A 34 8.77 -2.15 12.95
C GLY A 34 9.23 -3.59 12.65
N LEU A 35 8.43 -4.59 13.02
CA LEU A 35 8.75 -6.00 12.74
C LEU A 35 8.19 -6.41 11.38
N ASN A 36 9.02 -7.15 10.62
CA ASN A 36 8.62 -7.72 9.34
C ASN A 36 7.47 -8.73 9.51
N PHE A 37 6.50 -8.68 8.60
CA PHE A 37 5.37 -9.61 8.56
C PHE A 37 5.55 -10.61 7.41
N ARG A 38 5.44 -11.91 7.70
CA ARG A 38 5.66 -13.01 6.73
C ARG A 38 4.59 -14.11 6.79
N ALA A 39 3.49 -13.86 7.51
CA ALA A 39 2.49 -14.90 7.75
C ALA A 39 1.61 -15.18 6.52
N LEU A 40 1.48 -14.21 5.61
CA LEU A 40 0.70 -14.32 4.37
C LEU A 40 1.54 -14.04 3.12
N SER A 41 1.09 -14.61 2.02
CA SER A 41 1.49 -14.33 0.65
C SER A 41 0.47 -13.40 -0.02
N PRO A 42 0.88 -12.57 -1.01
CA PRO A 42 -0.06 -11.71 -1.74
C PRO A 42 -1.25 -12.51 -2.29
N GLY A 43 -2.47 -12.01 -2.11
CA GLY A 43 -3.71 -12.66 -2.51
C GLY A 43 -4.38 -13.51 -1.44
N GLU A 44 -3.72 -13.76 -0.31
CA GLU A 44 -4.30 -14.47 0.84
C GLU A 44 -5.15 -13.53 1.72
N LEU A 45 -6.04 -14.12 2.53
CA LEU A 45 -7.06 -13.36 3.25
C LEU A 45 -6.58 -12.90 4.63
N PHE A 46 -6.77 -11.61 4.92
CA PHE A 46 -6.46 -11.01 6.21
C PHE A 46 -7.74 -10.52 6.88
N LEU A 47 -8.02 -10.97 8.10
CA LEU A 47 -9.27 -10.73 8.81
C LEU A 47 -9.06 -9.87 10.05
N PHE A 48 -10.01 -8.97 10.29
CA PHE A 48 -10.01 -8.05 11.42
C PHE A 48 -10.82 -8.62 12.56
N LYS A 49 -10.22 -8.69 13.75
CA LYS A 49 -10.87 -9.14 14.98
C LYS A 49 -10.80 -8.07 16.05
N LEU A 50 -11.93 -7.76 16.70
CA LEU A 50 -11.97 -6.83 17.83
C LEU A 50 -11.49 -7.49 19.14
N HIS A 51 -10.99 -6.66 20.06
CA HIS A 51 -10.67 -7.07 21.42
C HIS A 51 -11.91 -7.55 22.21
N ALA A 52 -11.67 -8.18 23.36
CA ALA A 52 -12.71 -8.43 24.35
C ALA A 52 -13.33 -7.09 24.82
N PRO A 53 -14.63 -7.05 25.17
CA PRO A 53 -15.55 -8.20 25.30
C PRO A 53 -16.19 -8.66 23.99
N ARG A 54 -16.10 -7.87 22.90
CA ARG A 54 -16.72 -8.24 21.61
C ARG A 54 -16.16 -9.55 21.04
N ASN A 55 -14.83 -9.67 20.97
CA ASN A 55 -14.12 -10.90 20.58
C ASN A 55 -14.65 -11.59 19.30
N VAL A 56 -14.96 -10.80 18.28
CA VAL A 56 -15.52 -11.26 16.99
C VAL A 56 -14.68 -10.76 15.82
N ILE A 57 -14.80 -11.46 14.70
CA ILE A 57 -14.28 -11.07 13.40
C ILE A 57 -15.31 -10.17 12.73
N VAL A 58 -14.86 -9.00 12.28
CA VAL A 58 -15.72 -7.90 11.84
C VAL A 58 -15.52 -7.48 10.38
N GLY A 59 -14.58 -8.12 9.69
CA GLY A 59 -14.25 -7.79 8.31
C GLY A 59 -12.88 -8.34 7.92
N GLY A 60 -12.33 -7.82 6.82
CA GLY A 60 -11.01 -8.20 6.33
C GLY A 60 -10.62 -7.48 5.05
N GLY A 61 -9.62 -8.02 4.37
CA GLY A 61 -9.18 -7.57 3.05
C GLY A 61 -8.17 -8.56 2.45
N ILE A 62 -7.85 -8.37 1.18
CA ILE A 62 -6.88 -9.20 0.46
C ILE A 62 -5.49 -8.65 0.73
N PHE A 63 -4.62 -9.48 1.29
CA PHE A 63 -3.24 -9.09 1.58
C PHE A 63 -2.48 -8.80 0.30
N ALA A 64 -1.92 -7.59 0.17
CA ALA A 64 -1.13 -7.20 -0.98
C ALA A 64 0.37 -7.28 -0.67
N HIS A 65 0.81 -6.60 0.39
CA HIS A 65 2.21 -6.51 0.75
C HIS A 65 2.39 -6.12 2.21
N ALA A 66 3.57 -6.37 2.77
CA ALA A 66 3.95 -5.84 4.07
C ALA A 66 5.32 -5.18 4.00
N SER A 67 5.45 -4.04 4.66
CA SER A 67 6.69 -3.26 4.72
C SER A 67 6.85 -2.64 6.10
N VAL A 68 8.08 -2.32 6.47
CA VAL A 68 8.40 -1.58 7.69
C VAL A 68 8.72 -0.15 7.28
N LEU A 69 7.88 0.80 7.63
CA LEU A 69 8.00 2.19 7.16
C LEU A 69 8.04 3.17 8.33
N PRO A 70 8.69 4.34 8.17
CA PRO A 70 8.49 5.44 9.09
C PRO A 70 7.00 5.79 9.16
N TRP A 71 6.48 6.06 10.37
CA TRP A 71 5.05 6.33 10.57
C TRP A 71 4.55 7.51 9.72
N SER A 72 5.39 8.52 9.51
CA SER A 72 5.05 9.69 8.70
C SER A 72 4.83 9.33 7.23
N LEU A 73 5.63 8.41 6.69
CA LEU A 73 5.50 7.92 5.32
C LEU A 73 4.25 7.06 5.17
N ALA A 74 3.91 6.26 6.18
CA ALA A 74 2.65 5.51 6.20
C ALA A 74 1.43 6.44 6.20
N TRP A 75 1.49 7.56 6.93
CA TRP A 75 0.44 8.58 6.87
C TRP A 75 0.37 9.25 5.49
N GLN A 76 1.51 9.61 4.89
CA GLN A 76 1.54 10.19 3.54
C GLN A 76 0.98 9.25 2.48
N ALA A 77 1.23 7.94 2.61
CA ALA A 77 0.77 6.93 1.66
C ALA A 77 -0.73 6.63 1.80
N PHE A 78 -1.24 6.46 3.03
CA PHE A 78 -2.58 5.92 3.25
C PHE A 78 -3.56 6.92 3.89
N GLY A 79 -3.08 8.03 4.45
CA GLY A 79 -3.93 9.03 5.12
C GLY A 79 -4.91 8.38 6.10
N ARG A 80 -6.20 8.64 5.90
CA ARG A 80 -7.30 8.08 6.71
C ARG A 80 -7.42 6.55 6.62
N ALA A 81 -6.90 5.92 5.58
CA ALA A 81 -6.87 4.46 5.44
C ALA A 81 -5.92 3.77 6.44
N ASN A 82 -5.21 4.55 7.28
CA ASN A 82 -4.55 4.07 8.51
C ASN A 82 -5.51 3.93 9.72
N GLY A 83 -6.80 4.22 9.57
CA GLY A 83 -7.80 4.15 10.65
C GLY A 83 -7.71 5.27 11.68
N ALA A 84 -7.20 6.44 11.27
CA ALA A 84 -7.11 7.65 12.08
C ALA A 84 -7.57 8.87 11.27
N THR A 85 -8.12 9.89 11.95
CA THR A 85 -8.70 11.07 11.31
C THR A 85 -7.65 12.11 10.92
N SER A 86 -6.50 12.13 11.61
CA SER A 86 -5.36 13.01 11.33
C SER A 86 -4.01 12.34 11.63
N ALA A 87 -2.93 12.94 11.14
CA ALA A 87 -1.56 12.48 11.37
C ALA A 87 -1.21 12.49 12.87
N GLU A 88 -1.63 13.54 13.57
CA GLU A 88 -1.41 13.74 15.00
C GLU A 88 -2.14 12.66 15.81
N GLU A 89 -3.36 12.31 15.40
CA GLU A 89 -4.10 11.23 16.03
C GLU A 89 -3.41 9.87 15.82
N MET A 90 -3.04 9.54 14.58
CA MET A 90 -2.33 8.29 14.28
C MET A 90 -1.06 8.17 15.11
N ARG A 91 -0.23 9.21 15.12
CA ARG A 91 1.02 9.27 15.89
C ARG A 91 0.77 9.07 17.38
N ARG A 92 -0.23 9.77 17.94
CA ARG A 92 -0.59 9.66 19.37
C ARG A 92 -1.00 8.23 19.74
N ARG A 93 -1.77 7.56 18.88
CA ARG A 93 -2.16 6.15 19.08
C ARG A 93 -0.94 5.23 19.07
N ILE A 94 -0.05 5.38 18.09
CA ILE A 94 1.16 4.55 18.00
C ILE A 94 2.05 4.73 19.24
N ILE A 95 2.29 5.98 19.67
CA ILE A 95 3.12 6.26 20.85
C ILE A 95 2.52 5.64 22.11
N ARG A 96 1.19 5.72 22.28
CA ARG A 96 0.49 5.07 23.39
C ARG A 96 0.76 3.57 23.42
N TYR A 97 0.72 2.91 22.28
CA TYR A 97 1.02 1.47 22.19
C TYR A 97 2.50 1.16 22.43
N ARG A 98 3.42 2.01 21.98
CA ARG A 98 4.87 1.87 22.21
C ARG A 98 5.29 2.21 23.65
N ARG A 99 4.42 2.88 24.42
CA ARG A 99 4.72 3.43 25.75
C ARG A 99 5.95 4.35 25.73
N SER A 100 6.05 5.16 24.68
CA SER A 100 7.16 6.10 24.46
C SER A 100 6.78 7.53 24.87
N ASP A 101 7.75 8.43 24.92
CA ASP A 101 7.52 9.85 25.21
C ASP A 101 6.70 10.52 24.10
N ALA A 102 5.58 11.16 24.48
CA ALA A 102 4.70 11.85 23.54
C ALA A 102 5.34 13.11 22.93
N THR A 103 6.33 13.71 23.62
CA THR A 103 7.02 14.93 23.20
C THR A 103 8.12 14.67 22.17
N ASP A 104 8.61 13.43 22.06
CA ASP A 104 9.70 13.03 21.17
C ASP A 104 9.29 13.06 19.68
N ARG A 105 9.69 14.10 18.95
CA ARG A 105 9.34 14.29 17.53
C ARG A 105 10.11 13.40 16.56
N SER A 106 10.91 12.46 17.04
CA SER A 106 11.69 11.56 16.18
C SER A 106 10.79 10.67 15.33
N GLU A 107 11.29 10.35 14.14
CA GLU A 107 10.70 9.30 13.31
C GLU A 107 10.93 7.93 13.95
N PHE A 108 9.97 7.04 13.75
CA PHE A 108 10.06 5.64 14.15
C PHE A 108 9.32 4.76 13.15
N ASP A 109 9.83 3.55 13.01
CA ASP A 109 9.27 2.58 12.08
C ASP A 109 8.08 1.83 12.68
N ILE A 110 7.09 1.58 11.83
CA ILE A 110 5.90 0.76 12.08
C ILE A 110 5.79 -0.34 11.03
N GLY A 111 5.24 -1.49 11.41
CA GLY A 111 4.96 -2.57 10.48
C GLY A 111 3.64 -2.29 9.76
N CYS A 112 3.69 -2.02 8.46
CA CYS A 112 2.54 -1.80 7.60
C CYS A 112 2.12 -3.10 6.92
N ARG A 113 0.82 -3.41 6.94
CA ARG A 113 0.24 -4.57 6.23
C ARG A 113 -0.84 -4.00 5.33
N ILE A 114 -0.53 -3.98 4.05
CA ILE A 114 -1.33 -3.29 3.04
C ILE A 114 -2.34 -4.29 2.51
N LEU A 115 -3.61 -3.94 2.66
CA LEU A 115 -4.73 -4.76 2.25
C LEU A 115 -5.51 -4.03 1.17
N THR A 116 -5.88 -4.74 0.13
CA THR A 116 -6.71 -4.24 -0.98
C THR A 116 -8.10 -4.86 -0.86
N GLN A 117 -9.11 -4.20 -1.42
CA GLN A 117 -10.50 -4.64 -1.34
C GLN A 117 -10.94 -4.91 0.11
N PRO A 118 -10.79 -3.92 1.02
CA PRO A 118 -11.25 -4.07 2.39
C PRO A 118 -12.77 -4.27 2.40
N PHE A 119 -13.25 -5.10 3.33
CA PHE A 119 -14.66 -5.30 3.59
C PHE A 119 -14.92 -5.25 5.10
N PHE A 120 -16.06 -4.66 5.46
CA PHE A 120 -16.49 -4.51 6.84
C PHE A 120 -17.92 -5.04 6.96
N PHE A 121 -18.14 -6.00 7.86
CA PHE A 121 -19.45 -6.58 8.08
C PHE A 121 -20.32 -5.68 8.96
N ASP A 122 -21.63 -5.71 8.71
CA ASP A 122 -22.63 -5.26 9.65
C ASP A 122 -22.59 -6.11 10.93
N GLU A 123 -23.03 -5.55 12.06
CA GLU A 123 -22.93 -6.24 13.36
C GLU A 123 -23.65 -7.59 13.39
N ARG A 124 -24.78 -7.70 12.68
CA ARG A 124 -25.54 -8.94 12.53
C ARG A 124 -24.75 -10.04 11.79
N ASP A 125 -23.78 -9.64 10.98
CA ASP A 125 -22.98 -10.51 10.12
C ASP A 125 -21.58 -10.76 10.71
N TRP A 126 -21.29 -10.30 11.93
CA TRP A 126 -20.03 -10.62 12.60
C TRP A 126 -19.86 -12.13 12.80
N ILE A 127 -18.61 -12.59 12.71
CA ILE A 127 -18.25 -14.01 12.78
C ILE A 127 -17.59 -14.26 14.15
N PRO A 128 -18.03 -15.26 14.93
CA PRO A 128 -17.33 -15.64 16.15
C PRO A 128 -15.92 -16.13 15.82
N VAL A 129 -14.96 -15.89 16.73
CA VAL A 129 -13.62 -16.44 16.54
C VAL A 129 -13.63 -17.97 16.61
N PRO A 130 -12.68 -18.65 15.92
CA PRO A 130 -12.58 -20.10 15.98
C PRO A 130 -12.32 -20.60 17.40
N LYS A 131 -12.77 -21.81 17.73
CA LYS A 131 -12.70 -22.37 19.10
C LYS A 131 -11.26 -22.51 19.59
N THR A 132 -10.31 -22.71 18.69
CA THR A 132 -8.88 -22.79 19.02
C THR A 132 -8.24 -21.41 19.28
N TRP A 133 -8.99 -20.31 19.16
CA TRP A 133 -8.49 -18.98 19.46
C TRP A 133 -8.28 -18.81 20.96
N SER A 134 -7.01 -18.73 21.40
CA SER A 134 -6.68 -18.46 22.80
C SER A 134 -6.94 -16.98 23.14
N PRO A 135 -7.56 -16.68 24.30
CA PRO A 135 -7.74 -15.30 24.77
C PRO A 135 -6.43 -14.51 24.94
N ASN A 136 -5.30 -15.21 25.09
CA ASN A 136 -3.97 -14.60 25.25
C ASN A 136 -3.35 -14.13 23.91
N ILE A 137 -3.98 -14.42 22.77
CA ILE A 137 -3.50 -13.95 21.46
C ILE A 137 -3.84 -12.47 21.33
N VAL A 138 -2.80 -11.65 21.36
CA VAL A 138 -2.91 -10.18 21.31
C VAL A 138 -2.52 -9.57 19.96
N SER A 139 -2.03 -10.38 19.01
CA SER A 139 -1.59 -9.90 17.69
C SER A 139 -2.32 -10.60 16.56
N LEU A 140 -1.96 -11.84 16.24
CA LEU A 140 -2.56 -12.58 15.14
C LEU A 140 -2.42 -14.10 15.29
N LYS A 141 -3.25 -14.84 14.57
CA LYS A 141 -3.14 -16.30 14.38
C LYS A 141 -3.46 -16.68 12.93
N THR A 142 -2.69 -17.62 12.40
CA THR A 142 -2.88 -18.18 11.05
C THR A 142 -3.79 -19.39 11.08
N TYR A 143 -4.57 -19.57 10.01
CA TYR A 143 -5.42 -20.72 9.73
C TYR A 143 -5.19 -21.17 8.28
N ASP A 144 -5.50 -22.42 7.97
CA ASP A 144 -5.28 -23.01 6.65
C ASP A 144 -6.54 -23.74 6.18
N THR A 145 -6.99 -23.49 4.95
CA THR A 145 -8.23 -24.09 4.39
C THR A 145 -8.15 -25.61 4.20
N SER A 146 -6.98 -26.22 4.37
CA SER A 146 -6.85 -27.69 4.41
C SER A 146 -7.30 -28.31 5.74
N THR A 147 -7.44 -27.49 6.80
CA THR A 147 -7.98 -27.91 8.10
C THR A 147 -9.48 -27.69 8.17
N ASP A 148 -10.21 -28.49 8.96
CA ASP A 148 -11.65 -28.34 9.13
C ASP A 148 -12.03 -26.96 9.69
N GLU A 149 -11.27 -26.45 10.65
CA GLU A 149 -11.53 -25.13 11.25
C GLU A 149 -11.23 -23.99 10.27
N GLY A 150 -10.14 -24.08 9.49
CA GLY A 150 -9.83 -23.08 8.46
C GLY A 150 -10.82 -23.09 7.29
N LYS A 151 -11.31 -24.28 6.90
CA LYS A 151 -12.37 -24.42 5.89
C LYS A 151 -13.69 -23.84 6.40
N ALA A 152 -14.10 -24.16 7.63
CA ALA A 152 -15.31 -23.60 8.23
C ALA A 152 -15.26 -22.07 8.33
N LEU A 153 -14.08 -21.51 8.66
CA LEU A 153 -13.86 -20.07 8.66
C LEU A 153 -14.03 -19.47 7.25
N TRP A 154 -13.39 -20.07 6.25
CA TRP A 154 -13.52 -19.65 4.84
C TRP A 154 -14.98 -19.67 4.36
N ASP A 155 -15.71 -20.75 4.65
CA ASP A 155 -17.11 -20.91 4.25
C ASP A 155 -17.99 -19.84 4.92
N ALA A 156 -17.78 -19.55 6.21
CA ALA A 156 -18.51 -18.53 6.94
C ALA A 156 -18.32 -17.12 6.37
N ILE A 157 -17.10 -16.80 5.89
CA ILE A 157 -16.77 -15.51 5.25
C ILE A 157 -17.42 -15.44 3.87
N SER A 158 -17.26 -16.49 3.07
CA SER A 158 -17.78 -16.56 1.70
C SER A 158 -19.30 -16.37 1.67
N GLN A 159 -20.02 -16.98 2.61
CA GLN A 159 -21.47 -16.81 2.74
C GLN A 159 -21.88 -15.35 2.97
N ARG A 160 -21.18 -14.63 3.86
CA ARG A 160 -21.50 -13.22 4.19
C ARG A 160 -21.15 -12.26 3.08
N MET A 161 -20.04 -12.49 2.39
CA MET A 161 -19.65 -11.67 1.23
C MET A 161 -20.63 -11.82 0.07
N ASN A 162 -21.11 -13.05 -0.19
CA ASN A 162 -22.11 -13.30 -1.23
C ASN A 162 -23.47 -12.65 -0.88
N TRP A 163 -23.86 -12.67 0.39
CA TRP A 163 -25.06 -11.98 0.87
C TRP A 163 -24.97 -10.46 0.70
N ALA A 164 -23.84 -9.86 1.10
CA ALA A 164 -23.60 -8.41 0.94
C ALA A 164 -23.64 -7.96 -0.54
N SER A 165 -23.16 -8.81 -1.46
CA SER A 165 -23.13 -8.52 -2.91
C SER A 165 -24.52 -8.56 -3.57
N SER A 166 -25.50 -9.23 -2.96
CA SER A 166 -26.86 -9.35 -3.54
C SER A 166 -27.69 -8.05 -3.50
N THR A 167 -27.18 -6.99 -2.86
CA THR A 167 -27.87 -5.69 -2.72
C THR A 167 -27.32 -4.59 -3.65
N SER A 168 -26.27 -4.87 -4.45
CA SER A 168 -25.71 -3.92 -5.42
C SER A 168 -25.42 -4.60 -6.75
N ILE A 169 -26.07 -4.13 -7.82
CA ILE A 169 -25.88 -4.65 -9.18
C ILE A 169 -24.47 -4.28 -9.68
N ALA A 170 -23.81 -5.31 -10.25
CA ALA A 170 -22.64 -5.31 -11.14
C ALA A 170 -21.29 -5.80 -10.55
N GLU A 171 -20.95 -6.99 -11.04
CA GLU A 171 -19.62 -7.60 -11.28
C GLU A 171 -19.03 -8.63 -10.28
N ALA A 172 -19.08 -9.87 -10.79
CA ALA A 172 -18.30 -11.08 -10.53
C ALA A 172 -18.73 -11.99 -9.38
N GLU A 173 -19.15 -13.21 -9.74
CA GLU A 173 -19.09 -14.41 -8.92
C GLU A 173 -17.64 -14.61 -8.43
N ARG A 174 -17.31 -14.13 -7.22
CA ARG A 174 -15.93 -14.10 -6.75
C ARG A 174 -15.42 -15.43 -6.17
N PHE A 175 -16.27 -16.39 -5.82
CA PHE A 175 -15.81 -17.59 -5.10
C PHE A 175 -16.48 -18.89 -5.55
N GLY A 176 -15.84 -19.52 -6.55
CA GLY A 176 -15.73 -20.98 -6.64
C GLY A 176 -14.62 -21.49 -5.71
N ARG A 177 -13.96 -22.60 -6.04
CA ARG A 177 -12.84 -23.15 -5.24
C ARG A 177 -11.83 -22.04 -4.84
N PRO A 178 -11.24 -22.05 -3.63
CA PRO A 178 -10.31 -21.02 -3.19
C PRO A 178 -9.17 -20.81 -4.22
N GLN A 179 -9.05 -19.58 -4.74
CA GLN A 179 -7.99 -19.17 -5.67
C GLN A 179 -7.23 -17.95 -5.12
N LEU A 180 -5.93 -17.86 -5.39
CA LEU A 180 -5.14 -16.66 -5.09
C LEU A 180 -5.56 -15.52 -6.02
N ILE A 181 -6.03 -14.42 -5.46
CA ILE A 181 -6.34 -13.21 -6.21
C ILE A 181 -5.07 -12.35 -6.30
N ARG A 182 -4.66 -11.91 -7.49
CA ARG A 182 -3.61 -10.89 -7.58
C ARG A 182 -4.20 -9.54 -7.17
N PRO A 183 -3.75 -8.92 -6.07
CA PRO A 183 -4.33 -7.68 -5.59
C PRO A 183 -3.96 -6.52 -6.50
N ARG A 184 -4.97 -5.72 -6.89
CA ARG A 184 -4.75 -4.45 -7.60
C ARG A 184 -4.28 -3.41 -6.59
N LEU A 185 -3.11 -2.82 -6.81
CA LEU A 185 -2.54 -1.83 -5.89
C LEU A 185 -3.29 -0.50 -6.01
N GLY A 186 -3.65 0.08 -4.85
CA GLY A 186 -4.06 1.48 -4.77
C GLY A 186 -2.85 2.42 -4.72
N GLN A 187 -3.11 3.72 -4.61
CA GLN A 187 -2.09 4.77 -4.66
C GLN A 187 -1.06 4.68 -3.53
N GLY A 188 -1.50 4.43 -2.31
CA GLY A 188 -0.65 4.22 -1.14
C GLY A 188 0.18 2.94 -1.26
N ALA A 189 -0.44 1.84 -1.69
CA ALA A 189 0.28 0.59 -1.94
C ALA A 189 1.35 0.75 -3.03
N PHE A 190 1.02 1.43 -4.14
CA PHE A 190 1.96 1.76 -5.21
C PHE A 190 3.14 2.57 -4.68
N ARG A 191 2.87 3.65 -3.92
CA ARG A 191 3.92 4.49 -3.34
C ARG A 191 4.88 3.70 -2.47
N VAL A 192 4.36 2.83 -1.60
CA VAL A 192 5.19 2.00 -0.72
C VAL A 192 6.05 1.03 -1.54
N THR A 193 5.43 0.31 -2.48
CA THR A 193 6.13 -0.71 -3.26
C THR A 193 7.22 -0.10 -4.13
N VAL A 194 6.95 1.02 -4.81
CA VAL A 194 7.98 1.75 -5.59
C VAL A 194 9.09 2.25 -4.67
N THR A 195 8.76 2.79 -3.48
CA THR A 195 9.76 3.27 -2.52
C THR A 195 10.73 2.16 -2.10
N GLU A 196 10.21 0.96 -1.79
CA GLU A 196 11.03 -0.19 -1.41
C GLU A 196 11.82 -0.76 -2.60
N ALA A 197 11.22 -0.82 -3.81
CA ALA A 197 11.87 -1.32 -5.02
C ALA A 197 13.16 -0.54 -5.34
N TYR A 198 13.15 0.77 -5.11
CA TYR A 198 14.30 1.67 -5.28
C TYR A 198 15.18 1.78 -4.03
N GLN A 199 14.96 0.94 -3.01
CA GLN A 199 15.73 0.95 -1.77
C GLN A 199 15.75 2.32 -1.08
N ARG A 200 14.61 3.03 -1.11
CA ARG A 200 14.42 4.36 -0.49
C ARG A 200 15.39 5.40 -1.04
N ARG A 201 15.67 5.32 -2.34
CA ARG A 201 16.64 6.18 -3.02
C ARG A 201 16.06 6.73 -4.32
N CYS A 202 16.15 8.04 -4.53
CA CYS A 202 15.81 8.66 -5.82
C CYS A 202 16.56 7.97 -6.97
N ALA A 203 15.83 7.58 -8.02
CA ALA A 203 16.35 6.91 -9.21
C ALA A 203 17.39 7.77 -9.96
N VAL A 204 17.21 9.10 -9.93
CA VAL A 204 18.07 10.04 -10.67
C VAL A 204 19.19 10.58 -9.77
N SER A 205 18.86 11.23 -8.66
CA SER A 205 19.84 11.97 -7.84
C SER A 205 20.53 11.14 -6.77
N GLY A 206 20.01 9.96 -6.45
CA GLY A 206 20.53 9.14 -5.35
C GLY A 206 20.16 9.61 -3.93
N GLU A 207 19.36 10.68 -3.80
CA GLU A 207 18.83 11.21 -2.53
C GLU A 207 18.11 10.11 -1.72
N ARG A 208 18.27 10.11 -0.39
CA ARG A 208 17.71 9.10 0.53
C ARG A 208 16.78 9.68 1.60
N THR A 209 16.67 10.99 1.68
CA THR A 209 15.79 11.69 2.62
C THR A 209 14.35 11.42 2.23
N LEU A 210 13.73 10.39 2.82
CA LEU A 210 12.39 9.90 2.48
C LEU A 210 11.31 11.00 2.35
N PRO A 211 11.23 12.02 3.22
CA PRO A 211 10.26 13.10 3.06
C PRO A 211 10.42 13.94 1.79
N ALA A 212 11.60 13.90 1.17
CA ALA A 212 11.93 14.56 -0.10
C ALA A 212 11.73 13.67 -1.32
N LEU A 213 11.25 12.43 -1.15
CA LEU A 213 10.99 11.47 -2.22
C LEU A 213 9.49 11.25 -2.42
N ASP A 214 9.09 11.04 -3.67
CA ASP A 214 7.74 10.61 -4.05
C ASP A 214 7.84 9.56 -5.18
N ALA A 215 6.84 8.68 -5.22
CA ALA A 215 6.67 7.73 -6.32
C ALA A 215 5.87 8.39 -7.44
N ALA A 216 6.49 8.54 -8.61
CA ALA A 216 5.89 9.07 -9.82
C ALA A 216 5.37 7.93 -10.70
N HIS A 217 4.18 8.08 -11.27
CA HIS A 217 3.75 7.24 -12.38
C HIS A 217 4.48 7.67 -13.65
N ILE A 218 4.97 6.70 -14.43
CA ILE A 218 5.56 7.01 -15.74
C ILE A 218 4.45 7.39 -16.72
N LYS A 219 3.45 6.52 -16.83
CA LYS A 219 2.21 6.78 -17.55
C LYS A 219 1.08 7.06 -16.55
N PRO A 220 0.45 8.25 -16.58
CA PRO A 220 -0.64 8.60 -15.67
C PRO A 220 -1.83 7.64 -15.77
N TYR A 221 -2.52 7.43 -14.66
CA TYR A 221 -3.69 6.53 -14.59
C TYR A 221 -4.81 6.93 -15.56
N GLY A 222 -5.10 8.23 -15.67
CA GLY A 222 -6.15 8.76 -16.56
C GLY A 222 -5.91 8.47 -18.05
N GLU A 223 -4.68 8.17 -18.44
CA GLU A 223 -4.27 7.86 -19.82
C GLU A 223 -4.12 6.34 -20.05
N GLY A 224 -4.61 5.51 -19.12
CA GLY A 224 -4.49 4.06 -19.16
C GLY A 224 -3.15 3.53 -18.65
N GLY A 225 -2.52 4.24 -17.71
CA GLY A 225 -1.40 3.71 -16.93
C GLY A 225 -1.89 2.77 -15.83
N GLU A 226 -1.31 1.57 -15.73
CA GLU A 226 -1.64 0.65 -14.64
C GLU A 226 -0.92 1.05 -13.35
N HIS A 227 -1.48 0.69 -12.18
CA HIS A 227 -0.78 0.75 -10.89
C HIS A 227 0.18 -0.44 -10.74
N ASP A 228 0.97 -0.67 -11.78
CA ASP A 228 2.04 -1.66 -11.81
C ASP A 228 3.35 -1.01 -11.33
N GLN A 229 4.19 -1.81 -10.68
CA GLN A 229 5.47 -1.38 -10.13
C GLN A 229 6.45 -0.93 -11.23
N SER A 230 6.36 -1.56 -12.41
CA SER A 230 7.11 -1.20 -13.61
C SER A 230 6.65 0.14 -14.23
N ASN A 231 5.49 0.66 -13.83
CA ASN A 231 5.02 2.00 -14.19
C ASN A 231 5.43 3.07 -13.15
N GLY A 232 6.45 2.80 -12.32
CA GLY A 232 6.86 3.66 -11.22
C GLY A 232 8.33 4.06 -11.21
N LEU A 233 8.58 5.33 -10.89
CA LEU A 233 9.90 5.87 -10.57
C LEU A 233 9.88 6.48 -9.17
N LEU A 234 10.86 6.18 -8.32
CA LEU A 234 11.06 6.92 -7.08
C LEU A 234 11.92 8.16 -7.38
N LEU A 235 11.36 9.35 -7.25
CA LEU A 235 12.01 10.61 -7.61
C LEU A 235 12.07 11.57 -6.42
N ARG A 236 13.04 12.49 -6.44
CA ARG A 236 13.02 13.65 -5.56
C ARG A 236 11.82 14.53 -5.94
N LYS A 237 11.13 15.12 -4.97
CA LYS A 237 9.86 15.85 -5.19
C LYS A 237 9.90 16.92 -6.28
N ASP A 238 11.01 17.65 -6.39
CA ASP A 238 11.21 18.64 -7.45
C ASP A 238 11.40 17.99 -8.82
N ILE A 239 12.16 16.89 -8.91
CA ILE A 239 12.33 16.12 -10.15
C ILE A 239 10.99 15.48 -10.56
N HIS A 240 10.21 14.95 -9.61
CA HIS A 240 8.86 14.45 -9.85
C HIS A 240 7.96 15.54 -10.44
N SER A 241 7.93 16.72 -9.82
CA SER A 241 7.13 17.85 -10.30
C SER A 241 7.52 18.27 -11.71
N LEU A 242 8.81 18.24 -12.04
CA LEU A 242 9.31 18.53 -13.39
C LEU A 242 9.03 17.42 -14.39
N PHE A 243 9.01 16.15 -13.94
CA PHE A 243 8.70 15.00 -14.77
C PHE A 243 7.25 15.07 -15.23
N ASP A 244 6.32 15.25 -14.28
CA ASP A 244 4.89 15.42 -14.55
C ASP A 244 4.60 16.64 -15.44
N ALA A 245 5.35 17.73 -15.25
CA ALA A 245 5.23 18.94 -16.06
C ALA A 245 5.95 18.83 -17.43
N GLY A 246 6.58 17.69 -17.73
CA GLY A 246 7.25 17.43 -19.01
C GLY A 246 8.61 18.13 -19.19
N TYR A 247 9.18 18.73 -18.15
CA TYR A 247 10.49 19.40 -18.25
C TYR A 247 11.68 18.45 -18.12
N VAL A 248 11.46 17.24 -17.61
CA VAL A 248 12.46 16.17 -17.56
C VAL A 248 11.80 14.84 -17.96
N THR A 249 12.60 13.89 -18.42
CA THR A 249 12.11 12.53 -18.69
C THR A 249 13.18 11.48 -18.42
N VAL A 250 12.80 10.20 -18.54
CA VAL A 250 13.71 9.07 -18.60
C VAL A 250 13.50 8.36 -19.94
N THR A 251 14.56 8.16 -20.71
CA THR A 251 14.48 7.47 -22.01
C THR A 251 14.34 5.96 -21.85
N PRO A 252 13.86 5.22 -22.87
CA PRO A 252 13.84 3.76 -22.86
C PRO A 252 15.20 3.10 -22.58
N GLU A 253 16.31 3.79 -22.87
CA GLU A 253 17.69 3.37 -22.55
C GLU A 253 18.10 3.67 -21.09
N MET A 254 17.14 4.05 -20.25
CA MET A 254 17.27 4.37 -18.83
C MET A 254 18.17 5.58 -18.57
N ARG A 255 18.09 6.60 -19.43
CA ARG A 255 18.84 7.87 -19.28
C ARG A 255 17.94 9.01 -18.87
N PHE A 256 18.40 9.84 -17.95
CA PHE A 256 17.68 11.04 -17.55
C PHE A 256 17.93 12.19 -18.54
N GLU A 257 16.88 12.80 -19.07
CA GLU A 257 16.97 13.93 -19.99
C GLU A 257 16.27 15.16 -19.42
N VAL A 258 16.80 16.33 -19.77
CA VAL A 258 16.35 17.63 -19.25
C VAL A 258 16.04 18.54 -20.42
N SER A 259 14.81 19.04 -20.47
CA SER A 259 14.37 19.95 -21.51
C SER A 259 15.14 21.27 -21.44
N ARG A 260 15.49 21.83 -22.60
CA ARG A 260 16.08 23.17 -22.72
C ARG A 260 15.13 24.27 -22.26
N ARG A 261 13.82 23.98 -22.23
CA ARG A 261 12.78 24.92 -21.80
C ARG A 261 12.92 25.37 -20.36
N ILE A 262 13.53 24.58 -19.47
CA ILE A 262 13.78 25.06 -18.10
C ILE A 262 14.65 26.32 -18.12
N ARG A 263 15.68 26.35 -18.97
CA ARG A 263 16.53 27.51 -19.16
C ARG A 263 15.84 28.61 -19.94
N GLU A 264 15.14 28.26 -21.01
CA GLU A 264 14.51 29.24 -21.92
C GLU A 264 13.32 29.96 -21.29
N GLU A 265 12.52 29.27 -20.48
CA GLU A 265 11.29 29.82 -19.88
C GLU A 265 11.52 30.41 -18.48
N PHE A 266 12.53 29.94 -17.73
CA PHE A 266 12.73 30.33 -16.32
C PHE A 266 14.14 30.78 -15.96
N GLU A 267 15.06 30.83 -16.92
CA GLU A 267 16.47 31.19 -16.70
C GLU A 267 17.14 30.33 -15.59
N ASN A 268 16.70 29.07 -15.45
CA ASN A 268 17.10 28.19 -14.35
C ASN A 268 17.55 26.81 -14.85
N GLY A 269 17.74 25.86 -13.92
CA GLY A 269 17.92 24.44 -14.21
C GLY A 269 19.36 23.92 -14.15
N LYS A 270 20.33 24.75 -13.76
CA LYS A 270 21.76 24.39 -13.70
C LYS A 270 22.02 23.05 -12.98
N HIS A 271 21.34 22.82 -11.85
CA HIS A 271 21.47 21.58 -11.08
C HIS A 271 20.77 20.38 -11.72
N TYR A 272 19.74 20.59 -12.54
CA TYR A 272 19.11 19.52 -13.32
C TYR A 272 19.98 19.13 -14.52
N TYR A 273 20.54 20.10 -15.26
CA TYR A 273 21.43 19.84 -16.39
C TYR A 273 22.70 19.08 -15.97
N ALA A 274 23.16 19.23 -14.72
CA ALA A 274 24.25 18.41 -14.18
C ALA A 274 23.91 16.91 -14.10
N LEU A 275 22.62 16.56 -14.10
CA LEU A 275 22.10 15.19 -14.09
C LEU A 275 21.78 14.67 -15.50
N GLN A 276 21.84 15.51 -16.53
CA GLN A 276 21.48 15.14 -17.90
C GLN A 276 22.36 14.01 -18.45
N GLY A 277 21.74 13.08 -19.17
CA GLY A 277 22.37 11.92 -19.81
C GLY A 277 22.79 10.81 -18.84
N GLN A 278 22.68 11.03 -17.52
CA GLN A 278 23.04 10.03 -16.52
C GLN A 278 22.10 8.83 -16.59
N ARG A 279 22.66 7.63 -16.38
CA ARG A 279 21.84 6.43 -16.23
C ARG A 279 21.16 6.44 -14.87
N ILE A 280 19.86 6.20 -14.85
CA ILE A 280 19.12 6.09 -13.60
C ILE A 280 19.47 4.80 -12.86
N ALA A 281 19.36 4.83 -11.54
CA ALA A 281 19.35 3.62 -10.73
C ALA A 281 18.10 2.80 -11.03
N LEU A 282 18.22 1.47 -11.03
CA LEU A 282 17.13 0.55 -11.32
C LEU A 282 16.80 -0.31 -10.10
N PRO A 283 15.53 -0.74 -9.95
CA PRO A 283 15.18 -1.78 -9.00
C PRO A 283 15.99 -3.06 -9.20
N ARG A 284 16.27 -3.75 -8.09
CA ARG A 284 17.01 -5.02 -8.11
C ARG A 284 16.23 -6.11 -8.84
N ASP A 285 14.92 -6.16 -8.58
CA ASP A 285 14.01 -7.06 -9.27
C ASP A 285 13.76 -6.54 -10.69
N ALA A 286 14.00 -7.40 -11.69
CA ALA A 286 13.79 -7.08 -13.09
C ALA A 286 12.32 -6.82 -13.41
N ALA A 287 11.38 -7.47 -12.71
CA ALA A 287 9.95 -7.28 -12.91
C ALA A 287 9.45 -5.90 -12.46
N MET A 288 10.20 -5.21 -11.59
CA MET A 288 9.87 -3.89 -11.08
C MET A 288 10.56 -2.76 -11.85
N ARG A 289 11.39 -3.07 -12.86
CA ARG A 289 12.10 -2.05 -13.62
C ARG A 289 11.12 -1.24 -14.48
N PRO A 290 11.42 0.04 -14.74
CA PRO A 290 10.61 0.89 -15.62
C PRO A 290 10.30 0.21 -16.96
N SER A 291 9.03 0.19 -17.35
CA SER A 291 8.61 -0.31 -18.66
C SER A 291 9.12 0.60 -19.77
N ALA A 292 9.79 0.02 -20.77
CA ALA A 292 10.27 0.77 -21.93
C ALA A 292 9.11 1.42 -22.70
N ASP A 293 7.96 0.73 -22.80
CA ASP A 293 6.77 1.24 -23.48
C ASP A 293 6.15 2.42 -22.72
N ALA A 294 6.14 2.36 -21.38
CA ALA A 294 5.65 3.47 -20.55
C ALA A 294 6.57 4.70 -20.68
N LEU A 295 7.89 4.49 -20.68
CA LEU A 295 8.87 5.55 -20.87
C LEU A 295 8.77 6.18 -22.27
N ALA A 296 8.63 5.37 -23.31
CA ALA A 296 8.40 5.84 -24.68
C ALA A 296 7.13 6.68 -24.75
N TRP A 297 6.03 6.20 -24.16
CA TRP A 297 4.79 6.95 -24.09
C TRP A 297 4.97 8.32 -23.40
N HIS A 298 5.65 8.37 -22.24
CA HIS A 298 5.90 9.64 -21.55
C HIS A 298 6.74 10.60 -22.39
N ASN A 299 7.78 10.07 -23.07
CA ASN A 299 8.63 10.85 -23.97
C ASN A 299 7.86 11.46 -25.14
N GLU A 300 6.87 10.75 -25.68
CA GLU A 300 6.08 11.20 -26.84
C GLU A 300 4.93 12.14 -26.45
N ASN A 301 4.33 11.95 -25.28
CA ASN A 301 3.06 12.60 -24.91
C ASN A 301 3.20 13.69 -23.84
N CYS A 302 4.21 13.60 -22.97
CA CYS A 302 4.38 14.52 -21.84
C CYS A 302 5.63 15.39 -21.99
N TYR A 303 6.75 14.78 -22.36
CA TYR A 303 8.04 15.44 -22.36
C TYR A 303 8.13 16.58 -23.41
N ARG A 304 8.69 17.72 -22.98
CA ARG A 304 8.72 18.99 -23.71
C ARG A 304 10.15 19.33 -24.14
N GLY A 305 10.90 18.42 -24.78
CA GLY A 305 12.27 18.74 -25.21
C GLY A 305 13.00 17.70 -26.04
#